data_AF-A0A1B7P6G6-F1
#
_entry.id   AF-A0A1B7P6G6-F1
#
_cell.length_a   1.000
_cell.length_b   1.000
_cell.length_c   1.000
_cell.angle_alpha   90.00
_cell.angle_beta   90.00
_cell.angle_gamma   90.00
#
_symmetry.space_group_name_H-M   'P 1'
#
loop_
_entity.id
_entity.type
_entity.pdbx_description
1 polymer ?
#
loop_
_entity_poly.entity_id
_entity_poly.type
_entity_poly.pdbx_seq_one_letter_code
_entity_poly.pdbx_strand_id
1 'polypeptide(L)'
;MENQVCLLTYLQSALPAIPINTPPKSGNTTDRAYKASDISNVEIWDDFNLNTIIQSYQNLLVQAQLPPHSMPTSPPRAITGEDSLRSKIWE
;
A
#
# COMPACT_ATOMS: atom_id res chain seq x y z
N MET A 1 -19.48 -21.48 -5.18
CA MET A 1 -18.23 -22.00 -4.61
C MET A 1 -17.21 -20.91 -4.76
N GLU A 2 -16.94 -20.21 -3.66
CA GLU A 2 -16.00 -19.09 -3.63
C GLU A 2 -14.58 -19.64 -3.59
N ASN A 3 -13.78 -19.40 -4.63
CA ASN A 3 -12.39 -19.88 -4.70
C ASN A 3 -11.53 -19.09 -3.71
N GLN A 4 -11.30 -19.68 -2.53
CA GLN A 4 -10.27 -19.19 -1.60
C GLN A 4 -8.89 -19.32 -2.26
N VAL A 5 -8.09 -18.28 -2.13
CA VAL A 5 -6.70 -18.25 -2.60
C VAL A 5 -5.79 -18.01 -1.42
N CYS A 6 -4.62 -18.65 -1.40
CA CYS A 6 -3.62 -18.34 -0.39
C CYS A 6 -3.02 -16.94 -0.63
N LEU A 7 -2.57 -16.30 0.44
CA LEU A 7 -1.98 -14.96 0.41
C LEU A 7 -0.79 -14.88 -0.56
N LEU A 8 0.01 -15.94 -0.68
CA LEU A 8 1.10 -15.99 -1.66
C LEU A 8 0.59 -15.79 -3.09
N THR A 9 -0.45 -16.52 -3.50
CA THR A 9 -1.06 -16.41 -4.82
C THR A 9 -1.63 -15.01 -5.05
N TYR A 10 -2.24 -14.42 -4.03
CA TYR A 10 -2.76 -13.06 -4.09
C TYR A 10 -1.65 -12.03 -4.32
N LEU A 11 -0.54 -12.11 -3.59
CA LEU A 11 0.59 -11.19 -3.70
C LEU A 11 1.36 -11.31 -5.03
N GLN A 12 1.28 -12.47 -5.69
CA GLN A 12 1.86 -12.66 -7.02
C GLN A 12 1.04 -12.00 -8.14
N SER A 13 -0.20 -11.62 -7.88
CA SER A 13 -1.00 -10.82 -8.80
C SER A 13 -0.56 -9.37 -8.72
N ALA A 14 -0.08 -8.81 -9.83
CA ALA A 14 0.26 -7.40 -9.89
C ALA A 14 -0.94 -6.53 -9.53
N LEU A 15 -0.77 -5.67 -8.52
CA LEU A 15 -1.73 -4.61 -8.21
C LEU A 15 -1.78 -3.63 -9.40
N PRO A 16 -2.98 -3.13 -9.78
CA PRO A 16 -3.06 -2.06 -10.76
C PRO A 16 -2.28 -0.86 -10.22
N ALA A 17 -1.45 -0.26 -11.08
CA ALA A 17 -0.66 0.91 -10.72
C ALA A 17 -1.59 2.03 -10.23
N ILE A 18 -1.40 2.47 -8.99
CA ILE A 18 -2.16 3.60 -8.45
C ILE A 18 -1.57 4.87 -9.07
N PRO A 19 -2.36 5.68 -9.80
CA PRO A 19 -1.86 6.94 -10.31
C PRO A 19 -1.56 7.86 -9.12
N ILE A 20 -0.26 8.15 -8.94
CA ILE A 20 0.22 9.09 -7.94
C ILE A 20 0.22 10.46 -8.60
N ASN A 21 -0.65 11.36 -8.14
CA ASN A 21 -0.49 12.77 -8.44
C ASN A 21 0.49 13.36 -7.42
N THR A 22 1.45 14.16 -7.87
CA THR A 22 2.33 14.89 -6.96
C THR A 22 1.46 15.70 -5.99
N PRO A 23 1.48 15.42 -4.69
CA PRO A 23 0.65 16.14 -3.76
C PRO A 23 1.06 17.63 -3.76
N PRO A 24 0.11 18.54 -3.53
CA PRO A 24 0.45 19.94 -3.32
C PRO A 24 1.48 20.05 -2.19
N LYS A 25 2.45 20.96 -2.32
CA LYS A 25 3.44 21.25 -1.26
C LYS A 25 2.76 21.93 -0.07
N SER A 26 2.05 21.16 0.76
CA SER A 26 1.65 21.57 2.10
C SER A 26 2.61 20.96 3.13
N GLY A 27 2.75 21.60 4.29
CA GLY A 27 3.44 20.99 5.42
C GLY A 27 2.59 19.86 5.98
N ASN A 28 2.91 18.61 5.62
CA ASN A 28 2.11 17.42 5.96
C ASN A 28 2.25 16.98 7.43
N THR A 29 2.77 17.85 8.31
CA THR A 29 3.00 17.56 9.72
C THR A 29 2.43 18.69 10.56
N THR A 30 1.51 18.33 11.47
CA THR A 30 1.02 19.20 12.55
C THR A 30 1.89 19.08 13.80
N ASP A 31 2.90 18.21 13.76
CA ASP A 31 3.82 17.99 14.87
C ASP A 31 4.71 19.22 15.05
N ARG A 32 4.75 19.74 16.29
CA ARG A 32 5.58 20.91 16.63
C ARG A 32 7.05 20.54 16.81
N ALA A 33 7.34 19.28 17.11
CA ALA A 33 8.67 18.74 17.32
C ALA A 33 9.28 18.15 16.04
N TYR A 34 8.47 17.87 15.02
CA TYR A 34 8.94 17.27 13.76
C TYR A 34 8.37 17.99 12.54
N LYS A 35 9.24 18.64 11.77
CA LYS A 35 8.93 19.37 10.54
C LYS A 35 9.38 18.60 9.32
N ALA A 36 8.76 18.88 8.16
CA ALA A 36 9.20 18.34 6.88
C ALA A 36 10.67 18.71 6.55
N SER A 37 11.15 19.87 7.04
CA SER A 37 12.55 20.30 6.94
C SER A 37 13.52 19.41 7.71
N ASP A 38 13.03 18.66 8.68
CA ASP A 38 13.86 17.80 9.53
C ASP A 38 14.12 16.45 8.85
N ILE A 39 13.44 16.17 7.73
CA ILE A 39 13.73 15.04 6.85
C ILE A 39 15.00 15.37 6.07
N SER A 40 16.12 14.79 6.50
CA SER A 40 17.42 14.99 5.87
C SER A 40 17.64 14.11 4.63
N ASN A 41 16.94 12.97 4.54
CA ASN A 41 17.09 12.03 3.45
C ASN A 41 15.82 11.19 3.25
N VAL A 42 15.57 10.79 2.01
CA VAL A 42 14.50 9.85 1.62
C VAL A 42 15.14 8.81 0.71
N GLU A 43 15.15 7.56 1.14
CA GLU A 43 15.77 6.46 0.40
C GLU A 43 14.76 5.38 0.07
N ILE A 44 15.09 4.59 -0.96
CA ILE A 44 14.33 3.40 -1.31
C ILE A 44 14.68 2.31 -0.29
N TRP A 45 13.66 1.69 0.28
CA TRP A 45 13.87 0.53 1.16
C TRP A 45 13.95 -0.74 0.32
N ASP A 46 15.15 -1.04 -0.18
CA ASP A 46 15.38 -2.16 -1.10
C ASP A 46 15.01 -3.53 -0.51
N ASP A 47 15.16 -3.71 0.80
CA ASP A 47 14.80 -4.95 1.48
C ASP A 47 13.28 -5.19 1.54
N PHE A 48 12.47 -4.13 1.40
CA PHE A 48 11.01 -4.25 1.38
C PHE A 48 10.52 -4.61 -0.02
N ASN A 49 10.70 -5.87 -0.39
CA ASN A 49 10.24 -6.41 -1.66
C ASN A 49 9.65 -7.82 -1.50
N LEU A 50 8.92 -8.28 -2.53
CA LEU A 50 8.22 -9.57 -2.49
C LEU A 50 9.18 -10.76 -2.29
N ASN A 51 10.39 -10.71 -2.83
CA ASN A 51 11.35 -11.80 -2.68
C ASN A 51 11.81 -11.95 -1.23
N THR A 52 12.15 -10.83 -0.57
CA THR A 52 12.55 -10.83 0.86
C THR A 52 11.41 -11.32 1.76
N ILE A 53 10.17 -10.90 1.45
CA ILE A 53 8.97 -11.34 2.17
C ILE A 53 8.73 -12.85 2.00
N ILE A 54 8.84 -13.37 0.77
CA ILE A 54 8.69 -14.80 0.50
C ILE A 54 9.75 -15.60 1.25
N GLN A 55 11.03 -15.20 1.16
CA GLN A 55 12.12 -15.90 1.84
C GLN A 55 11.90 -16.00 3.35
N SER A 56 11.37 -14.95 3.97
CA SER A 56 11.20 -14.89 5.43
C SER A 56 9.91 -15.55 5.93
N TYR A 57 8.84 -15.55 5.12
CA TYR A 57 7.49 -15.88 5.59
C TYR A 57 6.74 -16.91 4.75
N GLN A 58 7.40 -17.62 3.84
CA GLN A 58 6.77 -18.55 2.88
C GLN A 58 5.69 -19.44 3.50
N ASN A 59 5.99 -20.09 4.63
CA ASN A 59 5.03 -20.99 5.30
C ASN A 59 3.75 -20.27 5.73
N LEU A 60 3.85 -19.07 6.28
CA LEU A 60 2.67 -18.28 6.67
C LEU A 60 1.88 -17.81 5.45
N LEU A 61 2.57 -17.40 4.39
CA LEU A 61 1.95 -16.91 3.15
C LEU A 61 1.15 -18.00 2.41
N VAL A 62 1.60 -19.26 2.50
CA VAL A 62 0.89 -20.40 1.90
C VAL A 62 -0.30 -20.84 2.75
N GLN A 63 -0.21 -20.72 4.08
CA GLN A 63 -1.26 -21.15 5.01
C GLN A 63 -2.39 -20.12 5.16
N ALA A 64 -2.08 -18.83 5.05
CA ALA A 64 -3.06 -17.76 5.14
C ALA A 64 -4.03 -17.80 3.96
N GLN A 65 -5.28 -18.19 4.22
CA GLN A 65 -6.35 -18.19 3.24
C GLN A 65 -7.05 -16.84 3.22
N LEU A 66 -7.23 -16.28 2.02
CA LEU A 66 -8.00 -15.08 1.81
C LEU A 66 -9.38 -15.44 1.24
N PRO A 67 -10.45 -14.78 1.70
CA PRO A 67 -11.73 -14.82 0.98
C PRO A 67 -11.51 -14.24 -0.44
N PRO A 68 -12.32 -14.65 -1.43
CA PRO A 68 -12.17 -14.16 -2.79
C PRO A 68 -12.50 -12.68 -2.87
N HIS A 69 -11.47 -11.87 -2.70
CA HIS A 69 -11.52 -10.45 -2.97
C HIS A 69 -11.01 -10.23 -4.39
N SER A 70 -11.92 -10.27 -5.37
CA SER A 70 -11.59 -9.80 -6.71
C SER A 70 -11.13 -8.35 -6.61
N MET A 71 -9.93 -8.06 -7.13
CA MET A 71 -9.46 -6.68 -7.26
C MET A 71 -10.55 -5.84 -7.93
N PRO A 72 -10.85 -4.64 -7.42
CA PRO A 72 -11.83 -3.78 -8.06
C PRO A 72 -11.40 -3.53 -9.52
N THR A 73 -12.30 -3.79 -10.46
CA THR A 73 -12.08 -3.54 -11.89
C THR A 73 -12.21 -2.05 -12.26
N SER A 74 -12.58 -1.20 -11.29
CA SER A 74 -12.61 0.23 -11.48
C SER A 74 -11.18 0.77 -11.64
N PRO A 75 -10.98 1.80 -12.48
CA PRO A 75 -9.69 2.45 -12.59
C PRO A 75 -9.24 2.94 -11.21
N PRO A 76 -7.99 2.70 -10.80
CA PRO A 76 -7.49 3.23 -9.54
C PRO A 76 -7.61 4.76 -9.58
N ARG A 77 -8.41 5.30 -8.65
CA ARG A 77 -8.63 6.74 -8.56
C ARG A 77 -7.41 7.37 -7.89
N ALA A 78 -6.89 8.44 -8.46
CA ALA A 78 -5.74 9.14 -7.90
C ALA A 78 -6.04 9.67 -6.49
N ILE A 79 -5.09 9.49 -5.58
CA ILE A 79 -5.10 10.11 -4.26
C ILE A 79 -4.48 11.49 -4.41
N THR A 80 -5.28 12.54 -4.26
CA THR A 80 -4.86 13.94 -4.51
C THR A 80 -4.33 14.67 -3.27
N GLY A 81 -4.44 14.07 -2.08
CA GLY A 81 -3.96 14.63 -0.82
C GLY A 81 -4.55 13.93 0.42
N GLU A 82 -4.06 14.29 1.60
CA GLU A 82 -4.48 13.70 2.89
C GLU A 82 -5.98 13.87 3.14
N ASP A 83 -6.54 15.05 2.85
CA ASP A 83 -7.97 15.33 3.08
C ASP A 83 -8.88 14.41 2.26
N SER A 84 -8.48 14.10 1.02
CA SER A 84 -9.20 13.17 0.15
C SER A 84 -9.13 11.72 0.63
N LEU A 85 -8.09 11.37 1.39
CA LEU A 85 -7.96 10.05 2.02
C LEU A 85 -8.78 10.01 3.32
N ARG A 86 -8.69 11.03 4.18
CA ARG A 86 -9.46 11.14 5.42
C ARG A 86 -10.96 11.07 5.17
N SER A 87 -11.46 11.77 4.15
CA SER A 87 -12.90 11.74 3.81
C SER A 87 -13.40 10.35 3.41
N LYS A 88 -12.51 9.40 3.10
CA LYS A 88 -12.86 8.04 2.64
C LYS A 88 -12.70 6.97 3.72
N ILE A 89 -11.87 7.20 4.72
CA ILE A 89 -11.67 6.25 5.83
C ILE A 89 -12.84 6.32 6.82
N TRP A 90 -13.56 7.44 6.86
CA TRP A 90 -14.69 7.69 7.76
C TRP A 90 -16.08 7.49 7.12
N GLU A 91 -16.15 6.91 5.93
CA GLU A 91 -17.39 6.36 5.32
C GLU A 91 -17.55 4.88 5.69
#